data_AF-A0A2S7YC08-F1
#
_entry.id   AF-A0A2S7YC08-F1
#
_cell.length_a   1.000
_cell.length_b   1.000
_cell.length_c   1.000
_cell.angle_alpha   90.00
_cell.angle_beta   90.00
_cell.angle_gamma   90.00
#
_symmetry.space_group_name_H-M   'P 1'
#
loop_
_entity.id
_entity.type
_entity.pdbx_description
1 polymer ?
#
loop_
_entity_poly.entity_id
_entity_poly.type
_entity_poly.pdbx_seq_one_letter_code
_entity_poly.pdbx_strand_id
1 'polypeptide(L)'
;MKYTALLLGAGTIVSGLPQVSSGPKLPFKPAPEGSGSECPYRNGGYDEDECGTKRYCNAIGAFGKNATIFKTKPVWDTIEACTAAHEPEPEQELLPFDFGYSVDADCANRGLTETDCGTKFYCEQIDEIVKFEKSRGKDLLGEDNEQTEDTRFKSTDECFKAHVPEPKDLPFLEADEDNFCGSRGDESEETCGTSAFCDLFVGEKRQALGSPYIWSRQNCLNAHQENPAAPAPTSVSNRLPENRS
;
A
#
# COMPACT_ATOMS: atom_id res chain seq x y z
N MET A 1 62.81 48.10 33.58
CA MET A 1 63.05 47.56 32.21
C MET A 1 61.68 47.15 31.67
N LYS A 2 61.10 47.96 30.79
CA LYS A 2 60.91 47.71 29.33
C LYS A 2 60.07 46.47 29.00
N TYR A 3 58.83 46.75 28.53
CA TYR A 3 57.94 46.09 27.53
C TYR A 3 57.98 44.55 27.41
N THR A 4 56.85 43.84 27.25
CA THR A 4 56.12 43.76 25.98
C THR A 4 54.77 43.07 26.19
N ALA A 5 53.70 43.64 25.60
CA ALA A 5 52.37 43.05 25.51
C ALA A 5 52.33 41.98 24.40
N LEU A 6 51.77 40.81 24.70
CA LEU A 6 51.45 39.77 23.72
C LEU A 6 49.93 39.60 23.67
N LEU A 7 49.33 40.16 22.61
CA LEU A 7 47.98 39.88 22.15
C LEU A 7 48.01 38.53 21.42
N LEU A 8 47.30 37.53 21.95
CA LEU A 8 46.99 36.29 21.23
C LEU A 8 45.52 36.32 20.83
N GLY A 9 45.30 36.31 19.52
CA GLY A 9 44.02 36.52 18.88
C GLY A 9 43.01 35.41 19.15
N ALA A 10 41.75 35.82 19.30
CA ALA A 10 40.61 34.92 19.25
C ALA A 10 40.44 34.40 17.82
N GLY A 11 40.71 33.12 17.59
CA GLY A 11 40.31 32.42 16.38
C GLY A 11 38.80 32.22 16.41
N THR A 12 38.06 32.98 15.61
CA THR A 12 36.66 32.69 15.32
C THR A 12 36.59 31.44 14.44
N ILE A 13 36.15 30.33 15.02
CA ILE A 13 35.67 29.18 14.27
C ILE A 13 34.40 29.66 13.57
N VAL A 14 34.49 30.00 12.29
CA VAL A 14 33.31 30.15 11.43
C VAL A 14 32.79 28.74 11.21
N SER A 15 31.87 28.32 12.08
CA SER A 15 31.00 27.19 11.81
C SER A 15 30.22 27.51 10.54
N GLY A 16 30.62 26.92 9.42
CA GLY A 16 29.81 26.93 8.20
C GLY A 16 28.50 26.25 8.50
N LEU A 17 27.44 27.03 8.69
CA LEU A 17 26.06 26.52 8.61
C LEU A 17 25.89 25.87 7.23
N PRO A 18 25.27 24.69 7.13
CA PRO A 18 24.92 24.14 5.83
C PRO A 18 24.05 25.16 5.11
N GLN A 19 24.47 25.56 3.90
CA GLN A 19 23.66 26.39 3.04
C GLN A 19 22.37 25.63 2.76
N VAL A 20 21.27 26.07 3.38
CA VAL A 20 19.93 25.72 2.94
C VAL A 20 19.83 26.29 1.52
N SER A 21 19.95 25.41 0.53
CA SER A 21 19.72 25.75 -0.87
C SER A 21 18.33 26.36 -0.99
N SER A 22 18.27 27.66 -1.26
CA SER A 22 17.03 28.44 -1.40
C SER A 22 16.48 28.35 -2.84
N GLY A 23 16.80 27.29 -3.57
CA GLY A 23 16.20 27.01 -4.88
C GLY A 23 14.75 26.52 -4.74
N PRO A 24 13.93 26.65 -5.79
CA PRO A 24 12.64 25.99 -5.81
C PRO A 24 12.84 24.48 -5.64
N LYS A 25 12.02 23.88 -4.76
CA LYS A 25 11.99 22.43 -4.58
C LYS A 25 11.51 21.76 -5.86
N LEU A 26 12.01 20.55 -6.11
CA LEU A 26 11.54 19.70 -7.20
C LEU A 26 10.16 19.11 -6.84
N PRO A 27 9.26 18.93 -7.81
CA PRO A 27 7.97 18.31 -7.53
C PRO A 27 8.16 16.87 -7.04
N PHE A 28 7.42 16.49 -6.00
CA PHE A 28 7.38 15.09 -5.59
C PHE A 28 6.54 14.28 -6.58
N LYS A 29 7.09 13.17 -7.06
CA LYS A 29 6.43 12.24 -7.98
C LYS A 29 5.97 11.01 -7.19
N PRO A 30 4.65 10.85 -6.97
CA PRO A 30 4.10 9.59 -6.51
C PRO A 30 4.58 8.41 -7.34
N ALA A 31 4.76 7.25 -6.72
CA ALA A 31 5.08 6.06 -7.49
C ALA A 31 3.89 5.68 -8.38
N PRO A 32 4.12 5.42 -9.68
CA PRO A 32 3.09 4.91 -10.57
C PRO A 32 2.53 3.57 -10.08
N GLU A 33 1.29 3.25 -10.45
CA GLU A 33 0.70 1.93 -10.25
C GLU A 33 1.57 0.85 -10.92
N GLY A 34 1.82 -0.25 -10.23
CA GLY A 34 2.66 -1.35 -10.73
C GLY A 34 4.17 -1.10 -10.71
N SER A 35 4.62 0.09 -10.28
CA SER A 35 6.05 0.44 -10.21
C SER A 35 6.90 -0.52 -9.36
N GLY A 36 6.28 -1.25 -8.42
CA GLY A 36 6.90 -2.35 -7.67
C GLY A 36 7.55 -3.40 -8.58
N SER A 37 6.84 -3.81 -9.63
CA SER A 37 7.25 -4.82 -10.60
C SER A 37 8.17 -4.29 -11.72
N GLU A 38 8.06 -2.99 -12.03
CA GLU A 38 8.68 -2.42 -13.23
C GLU A 38 10.01 -1.72 -12.93
N CYS A 39 10.08 -1.01 -11.80
CA CYS A 39 11.30 -0.37 -11.35
C CYS A 39 12.13 -1.32 -10.47
N PRO A 40 13.46 -1.41 -10.65
CA PRO A 40 14.28 -0.78 -11.69
C PRO A 40 14.41 -1.63 -12.98
N TYR A 41 13.94 -2.87 -12.99
CA TYR A 41 14.38 -3.90 -13.95
C TYR A 41 13.80 -3.75 -15.36
N ARG A 42 12.49 -3.49 -15.50
CA ARG A 42 11.88 -3.31 -16.83
C ARG A 42 12.32 -2.02 -17.49
N ASN A 43 12.67 -1.03 -16.68
CA ASN A 43 12.92 0.33 -17.13
C ASN A 43 14.40 0.66 -17.38
N GLY A 44 15.29 -0.33 -17.17
CA GLY A 44 16.73 -0.19 -17.42
C GLY A 44 17.47 0.56 -16.30
N GLY A 45 16.87 0.62 -15.10
CA GLY A 45 17.46 1.20 -13.92
C GLY A 45 16.47 2.07 -13.13
N TYR A 46 16.92 2.58 -11.98
CA TYR A 46 16.18 3.60 -11.24
C TYR A 46 16.14 4.91 -12.00
N ASP A 47 14.92 5.41 -12.15
CA ASP A 47 14.57 6.70 -12.72
C ASP A 47 13.39 7.26 -11.94
N GLU A 48 13.41 8.55 -11.62
CA GLU A 48 12.41 9.12 -10.74
C GLU A 48 11.01 9.17 -11.37
N ASP A 49 10.91 9.35 -12.69
CA ASP A 49 9.61 9.39 -13.38
C ASP A 49 8.95 8.01 -13.39
N GLU A 50 9.76 6.95 -13.43
CA GLU A 50 9.30 5.56 -13.53
C GLU A 50 9.14 4.89 -12.15
N CYS A 51 9.93 5.31 -11.15
CA CYS A 51 9.96 4.70 -9.82
C CYS A 51 9.24 5.53 -8.74
N GLY A 52 8.98 6.82 -9.00
CA GLY A 52 8.55 7.79 -8.01
C GLY A 52 9.69 8.28 -7.10
N THR A 53 9.52 9.48 -6.54
CA THR A 53 10.54 10.18 -5.73
C THR A 53 10.93 9.37 -4.50
N LYS A 54 9.96 8.80 -3.77
CA LYS A 54 10.21 8.07 -2.54
C LYS A 54 11.15 6.89 -2.76
N ARG A 55 10.87 6.06 -3.76
CA ARG A 55 11.68 4.87 -4.08
C ARG A 55 13.02 5.28 -4.67
N TYR A 56 13.03 6.22 -5.62
CA TYR A 56 14.25 6.74 -6.21
C TYR A 56 15.24 7.25 -5.14
N CYS A 57 14.76 8.03 -4.17
CA CYS A 57 15.59 8.50 -3.07
C CYS A 57 16.09 7.36 -2.15
N ASN A 58 15.29 6.34 -1.87
CA ASN A 58 15.72 5.19 -1.05
C ASN A 58 16.81 4.37 -1.74
N ALA A 59 16.70 4.16 -3.04
CA ALA A 59 17.71 3.47 -3.84
C ALA A 59 19.09 4.14 -3.70
N ILE A 60 19.15 5.47 -3.51
CA ILE A 60 20.41 6.20 -3.26
C ILE A 60 21.04 5.74 -1.95
N GLY A 61 20.25 5.62 -0.88
CA GLY A 61 20.74 5.12 0.41
C GLY A 61 21.13 3.64 0.35
N ALA A 62 20.35 2.82 -0.36
CA ALA A 62 20.57 1.38 -0.48
C ALA A 62 21.81 1.02 -1.31
N PHE A 63 22.04 1.69 -2.44
CA PHE A 63 23.09 1.32 -3.40
C PHE A 63 24.21 2.36 -3.53
N GLY A 64 23.97 3.60 -3.10
CA GLY A 64 24.85 4.74 -3.33
C GLY A 64 24.70 5.33 -4.74
N LYS A 65 24.83 6.66 -4.87
CA LYS A 65 24.67 7.39 -6.15
C LYS A 65 25.51 6.88 -7.32
N ASN A 66 26.62 6.20 -7.04
CA ASN A 66 27.55 5.72 -8.07
C ASN A 66 27.17 4.32 -8.60
N ALA A 67 26.15 3.67 -8.05
CA ALA A 67 25.72 2.34 -8.51
C ALA A 67 25.27 2.34 -9.97
N THR A 68 25.58 1.28 -10.71
CA THR A 68 25.23 1.12 -12.13
C THR A 68 23.75 0.82 -12.37
N ILE A 69 22.98 0.61 -11.30
CA ILE A 69 21.54 0.33 -11.34
C ILE A 69 20.68 1.58 -11.57
N PHE A 70 21.26 2.79 -11.57
CA PHE A 70 20.56 4.02 -11.94
C PHE A 70 20.64 4.26 -13.45
N LYS A 71 19.51 4.60 -14.07
CA LYS A 71 19.43 5.01 -15.48
C LYS A 71 20.24 6.28 -15.73
N THR A 72 20.07 7.25 -14.83
CA THR A 72 20.88 8.47 -14.74
C THR A 72 21.42 8.61 -13.32
N LYS A 73 22.71 8.94 -13.19
CA LYS A 73 23.34 9.07 -11.88
C LYS A 73 22.64 10.15 -11.02
N PRO A 74 22.22 9.81 -9.80
CA PRO A 74 21.66 10.80 -8.87
C PRO A 74 22.65 11.91 -8.58
N VAL A 75 22.13 13.13 -8.42
CA VAL A 75 22.91 14.29 -7.98
C VAL A 75 23.08 14.35 -6.46
N TRP A 76 22.30 13.58 -5.71
CA TRP A 76 22.32 13.51 -4.26
C TRP A 76 23.03 12.25 -3.76
N ASP A 77 23.64 12.36 -2.57
CA ASP A 77 24.48 11.30 -1.98
C ASP A 77 23.75 10.53 -0.88
N THR A 78 22.64 11.07 -0.38
CA THR A 78 21.85 10.49 0.71
C THR A 78 20.35 10.61 0.46
N ILE A 79 19.57 9.80 1.18
CA ILE A 79 18.11 9.83 1.16
C ILE A 79 17.60 11.21 1.62
N GLU A 80 18.19 11.76 2.68
CA GLU A 80 17.81 13.06 3.28
C GLU A 80 18.07 14.22 2.32
N ALA A 81 19.21 14.21 1.63
CA ALA A 81 19.54 15.23 0.64
C ALA A 81 18.57 15.18 -0.56
N CYS A 82 18.24 13.97 -1.03
CA CYS A 82 17.28 13.75 -2.10
C CYS A 82 15.88 14.22 -1.68
N THR A 83 15.34 13.71 -0.58
CA THR A 83 14.01 14.07 -0.06
C THR A 83 13.87 15.55 0.28
N ALA A 84 14.89 16.18 0.88
CA ALA A 84 14.85 17.61 1.20
C ALA A 84 14.80 18.51 -0.05
N ALA A 85 15.34 18.04 -1.17
CA ALA A 85 15.30 18.75 -2.45
C ALA A 85 13.92 18.70 -3.13
N HIS A 86 13.03 17.82 -2.68
CA HIS A 86 11.68 17.68 -3.20
C HIS A 86 10.65 18.38 -2.31
N GLU A 87 9.52 18.70 -2.92
CA GLU A 87 8.28 19.04 -2.21
C GLU A 87 7.84 17.86 -1.31
N PRO A 88 7.02 18.12 -0.28
CA PRO A 88 6.43 17.04 0.51
C PRO A 88 5.64 16.08 -0.37
N GLU A 89 5.59 14.81 0.04
CA GLU A 89 4.70 13.82 -0.57
C GLU A 89 3.25 14.33 -0.52
N PRO A 90 2.57 14.43 -1.68
CA PRO A 90 1.19 14.89 -1.71
C PRO A 90 0.26 13.83 -1.12
N GLU A 91 -0.90 14.24 -0.63
CA GLU A 91 -1.97 13.30 -0.28
C GLU A 91 -2.39 12.52 -1.53
N GLN A 92 -2.48 11.20 -1.38
CA GLN A 92 -2.86 10.29 -2.46
C GLN A 92 -4.31 9.82 -2.28
N GLU A 93 -4.96 9.50 -3.39
CA GLU A 93 -6.23 8.78 -3.34
C GLU A 93 -6.02 7.41 -2.69
N LEU A 94 -6.99 6.99 -1.87
CA LEU A 94 -6.94 5.69 -1.21
C LEU A 94 -7.12 4.58 -2.23
N LEU A 95 -6.26 3.56 -2.12
CA LEU A 95 -6.32 2.35 -2.91
C LEU A 95 -7.51 1.47 -2.46
N PRO A 96 -8.12 0.71 -3.39
CA PRO A 96 -9.21 -0.20 -3.03
C PRO A 96 -8.75 -1.32 -2.10
N PHE A 97 -9.55 -1.67 -1.09
CA PHE A 97 -9.25 -2.84 -0.28
C PHE A 97 -9.61 -4.11 -1.06
N ASP A 98 -8.61 -4.97 -1.24
CA ASP A 98 -8.74 -6.22 -1.97
C ASP A 98 -8.77 -7.42 -1.00
N PHE A 99 -9.77 -8.30 -1.12
CA PHE A 99 -9.84 -9.54 -0.36
C PHE A 99 -8.99 -10.70 -0.93
N GLY A 100 -8.35 -10.51 -2.07
CA GLY A 100 -7.52 -11.52 -2.74
C GLY A 100 -8.33 -12.63 -3.41
N TYR A 101 -7.66 -13.45 -4.21
CA TYR A 101 -8.22 -14.72 -4.69
C TYR A 101 -8.13 -15.81 -3.62
N SER A 102 -7.15 -15.72 -2.73
CA SER A 102 -6.81 -16.74 -1.75
C SER A 102 -5.95 -16.15 -0.64
N VAL A 103 -6.42 -16.23 0.60
CA VAL A 103 -5.68 -15.77 1.79
C VAL A 103 -4.78 -16.86 2.38
N ASP A 104 -4.33 -17.81 1.54
CA ASP A 104 -3.49 -18.92 1.97
C ASP A 104 -1.99 -18.62 1.81
N ALA A 105 -1.16 -19.41 2.48
CA ALA A 105 0.30 -19.29 2.38
C ALA A 105 0.82 -19.51 0.96
N ASP A 106 0.03 -20.13 0.06
CA ASP A 106 0.40 -20.34 -1.33
C ASP A 106 0.25 -19.08 -2.19
N CYS A 107 -0.38 -18.03 -1.67
CA CYS A 107 -0.42 -16.72 -2.34
C CYS A 107 1.00 -16.09 -2.41
N ALA A 108 1.85 -16.30 -1.38
CA ALA A 108 3.24 -15.86 -1.39
C ALA A 108 4.06 -16.60 -2.47
N ASN A 109 3.78 -17.90 -2.68
CA ASN A 109 4.39 -18.70 -3.74
C ASN A 109 4.00 -18.22 -5.15
N ARG A 110 2.90 -17.47 -5.28
CA ARG A 110 2.41 -16.88 -6.55
C ARG A 110 2.93 -15.47 -6.81
N GLY A 111 3.68 -14.89 -5.87
CA GLY A 111 4.32 -13.59 -6.05
C GLY A 111 4.03 -12.59 -4.94
N LEU A 112 3.19 -12.91 -3.94
CA LEU A 112 2.83 -11.97 -2.87
C LEU A 112 2.27 -10.64 -3.43
N THR A 113 1.15 -10.76 -4.15
CA THR A 113 0.40 -9.64 -4.72
C THR A 113 -0.87 -9.39 -3.90
N GLU A 114 -1.40 -8.17 -3.88
CA GLU A 114 -2.72 -7.90 -3.30
C GLU A 114 -3.82 -8.64 -4.05
N THR A 115 -3.67 -8.78 -5.37
CA THR A 115 -4.63 -9.52 -6.20
C THR A 115 -4.75 -10.98 -5.75
N ASP A 116 -3.62 -11.67 -5.49
CA ASP A 116 -3.62 -13.07 -5.08
C ASP A 116 -3.86 -13.24 -3.58
N CYS A 117 -3.18 -12.45 -2.74
CA CYS A 117 -3.15 -12.59 -1.28
C CYS A 117 -4.20 -11.76 -0.53
N GLY A 118 -4.71 -10.70 -1.14
CA GLY A 118 -5.52 -9.66 -0.50
C GLY A 118 -4.68 -8.65 0.27
N THR A 119 -5.19 -7.42 0.37
CA THR A 119 -4.57 -6.26 1.05
C THR A 119 -4.15 -6.58 2.47
N LYS A 120 -4.99 -7.29 3.23
CA LYS A 120 -4.67 -7.65 4.62
C LYS A 120 -3.38 -8.46 4.74
N PHE A 121 -3.32 -9.60 4.04
CA PHE A 121 -2.17 -10.48 4.13
C PHE A 121 -0.94 -9.82 3.50
N TYR A 122 -1.11 -9.14 2.36
CA TYR A 122 -0.05 -8.38 1.69
C TYR A 122 0.58 -7.35 2.62
N CYS A 123 -0.21 -6.44 3.18
CA CYS A 123 0.30 -5.39 4.08
C CYS A 123 0.97 -5.97 5.33
N GLU A 124 0.41 -7.04 5.93
CA GLU A 124 0.98 -7.70 7.12
C GLU A 124 2.37 -8.33 6.87
N GLN A 125 2.71 -8.68 5.62
CA GLN A 125 4.04 -9.23 5.31
C GLN A 125 5.15 -8.17 5.25
N ILE A 126 4.81 -6.89 5.07
CA ILE A 126 5.81 -5.84 4.81
C ILE A 126 6.82 -5.74 5.95
N ASP A 127 6.38 -5.72 7.20
CA ASP A 127 7.31 -5.59 8.34
C ASP A 127 8.22 -6.83 8.49
N GLU A 128 7.77 -8.01 8.09
CA GLU A 128 8.59 -9.23 8.11
C GLU A 128 9.65 -9.21 6.99
N ILE A 129 9.29 -8.73 5.80
CA ILE A 129 10.23 -8.46 4.69
C ILE A 129 11.31 -7.46 5.16
N VAL A 130 10.88 -6.35 5.77
CA VAL A 130 11.80 -5.33 6.33
C VAL A 130 12.79 -5.96 7.32
N LYS A 131 12.31 -6.81 8.24
CA LYS A 131 13.16 -7.47 9.24
C LYS A 131 14.12 -8.45 8.57
N PHE A 132 13.65 -9.22 7.60
CA PHE A 132 14.46 -10.19 6.87
C PHE A 132 15.62 -9.51 6.14
N GLU A 133 15.36 -8.45 5.38
CA GLU A 133 16.41 -7.76 4.63
C GLU A 133 17.44 -7.08 5.55
N LYS A 134 16.96 -6.43 6.63
CA LYS A 134 17.86 -5.91 7.68
C LYS A 134 18.77 -6.99 8.26
N SER A 135 18.26 -8.22 8.44
CA SER A 135 19.06 -9.35 8.95
C SER A 135 20.19 -9.77 8.01
N ARG A 136 20.05 -9.52 6.71
CA ARG A 136 21.07 -9.79 5.68
C ARG A 136 22.11 -8.68 5.57
N GLY A 137 22.03 -7.66 6.44
CA GLY A 137 22.98 -6.57 6.51
C GLY A 137 22.82 -5.55 5.38
N LYS A 138 21.66 -5.53 4.71
CA LYS A 138 21.34 -4.53 3.70
C LYS A 138 20.00 -3.88 4.01
N ASP A 139 19.90 -2.57 3.80
CA ASP A 139 18.63 -1.84 3.88
C ASP A 139 18.06 -1.71 2.46
N LEU A 140 17.70 -2.85 1.85
CA LEU A 140 17.16 -2.95 0.49
C LEU A 140 15.63 -2.96 0.45
N LEU A 141 14.97 -2.37 1.45
CA LEU A 141 13.53 -2.45 1.59
C LEU A 141 12.79 -2.04 0.30
N GLY A 142 12.11 -2.99 -0.34
CA GLY A 142 11.38 -2.77 -1.58
C GLY A 142 12.28 -2.67 -2.83
N GLU A 143 13.55 -3.04 -2.75
CA GLU A 143 14.54 -2.87 -3.82
C GLU A 143 15.08 -4.18 -4.40
N ASP A 144 14.51 -5.33 -4.01
CA ASP A 144 14.90 -6.68 -4.41
C ASP A 144 13.77 -7.51 -5.02
N ASN A 145 12.63 -6.87 -5.34
CA ASN A 145 11.40 -7.47 -5.87
C ASN A 145 10.63 -8.37 -4.90
N GLU A 146 10.92 -8.33 -3.60
CA GLU A 146 10.15 -9.09 -2.60
C GLU A 146 8.72 -8.55 -2.44
N GLN A 147 8.51 -7.26 -2.71
CA GLN A 147 7.20 -6.65 -2.92
C GLN A 147 6.98 -6.51 -4.42
N THR A 148 6.19 -7.42 -5.01
CA THR A 148 6.09 -7.56 -6.46
C THR A 148 5.12 -6.59 -7.11
N GLU A 149 4.16 -6.04 -6.36
CA GLU A 149 3.18 -5.08 -6.89
C GLU A 149 3.47 -3.66 -6.47
N ASP A 150 3.77 -3.45 -5.18
CA ASP A 150 3.76 -2.10 -4.64
C ASP A 150 4.80 -1.85 -3.55
N THR A 151 5.97 -1.41 -4.00
CA THR A 151 7.10 -1.01 -3.15
C THR A 151 6.93 0.39 -2.54
N ARG A 152 5.75 1.02 -2.67
CA ARG A 152 5.50 2.35 -2.07
C ARG A 152 5.64 2.32 -0.55
N PHE A 153 5.31 1.19 0.07
CA PHE A 153 5.12 1.09 1.51
C PHE A 153 6.33 0.56 2.25
N LYS A 154 6.73 1.27 3.31
CA LYS A 154 7.86 0.88 4.16
C LYS A 154 7.46 0.14 5.43
N SER A 155 6.16 0.03 5.69
CA SER A 155 5.62 -0.66 6.85
C SER A 155 4.19 -1.11 6.60
N THR A 156 3.74 -2.05 7.43
CA THR A 156 2.35 -2.50 7.48
C THR A 156 1.38 -1.32 7.68
N ASP A 157 1.71 -0.40 8.59
CA ASP A 157 0.89 0.78 8.91
C ASP A 157 0.78 1.75 7.72
N GLU A 158 1.87 1.95 6.99
CA GLU A 158 1.86 2.81 5.81
C GLU A 158 0.98 2.21 4.69
N CYS A 159 1.09 0.89 4.48
CA CYS A 159 0.27 0.16 3.51
C CYS A 159 -1.22 0.25 3.84
N PHE A 160 -1.61 0.01 5.10
CA PHE A 160 -3.02 0.13 5.50
C PHE A 160 -3.56 1.56 5.41
N LYS A 161 -2.74 2.59 5.67
CA LYS A 161 -3.16 3.99 5.54
C LYS A 161 -3.36 4.44 4.09
N ALA A 162 -2.70 3.77 3.15
CA ALA A 162 -2.87 4.03 1.74
C ALA A 162 -4.12 3.35 1.16
N HIS A 163 -4.77 2.46 1.92
CA HIS A 163 -5.97 1.75 1.50
C HIS A 163 -7.22 2.29 2.17
N VAL A 164 -8.37 2.09 1.54
CA VAL A 164 -9.64 2.16 2.29
C VAL A 164 -9.65 1.08 3.38
N PRO A 165 -10.25 1.34 4.56
CA PRO A 165 -10.27 0.36 5.64
C PRO A 165 -10.95 -0.95 5.23
N GLU A 166 -10.52 -2.07 5.81
CA GLU A 166 -11.21 -3.36 5.63
C GLU A 166 -12.69 -3.21 6.00
N PRO A 167 -13.63 -3.50 5.07
CA PRO A 167 -15.05 -3.33 5.35
C PRO A 167 -15.53 -4.42 6.31
N LYS A 168 -16.10 -3.99 7.43
CA LYS A 168 -16.66 -4.85 8.47
C LYS A 168 -17.88 -4.20 9.10
N ASP A 169 -18.79 -5.03 9.57
CA ASP A 169 -20.01 -4.63 10.27
C ASP A 169 -20.86 -3.62 9.48
N LEU A 170 -20.82 -3.70 8.14
CA LEU A 170 -21.61 -2.85 7.25
C LEU A 170 -23.11 -3.14 7.42
N PRO A 171 -23.99 -2.14 7.36
CA PRO A 171 -25.43 -2.36 7.54
C PRO A 171 -26.01 -3.18 6.40
N PHE A 172 -26.78 -4.23 6.70
CA PHE A 172 -27.53 -4.95 5.68
C PHE A 172 -28.73 -4.10 5.23
N LEU A 173 -28.72 -3.67 3.97
CA LEU A 173 -29.76 -2.86 3.35
C LEU A 173 -30.79 -3.74 2.65
N GLU A 174 -32.07 -3.45 2.92
CA GLU A 174 -33.16 -3.96 2.10
C GLU A 174 -33.25 -3.17 0.79
N ALA A 175 -33.74 -3.80 -0.27
CA ALA A 175 -33.92 -3.15 -1.56
C ALA A 175 -34.96 -2.02 -1.47
N ASP A 176 -34.76 -0.96 -2.25
CA ASP A 176 -35.78 0.07 -2.40
C ASP A 176 -36.99 -0.50 -3.17
N GLU A 177 -38.16 -0.57 -2.52
CA GLU A 177 -39.38 -1.06 -3.16
C GLU A 177 -39.84 -0.17 -4.33
N ASP A 178 -39.45 1.10 -4.33
CA ASP A 178 -39.82 2.09 -5.33
C ASP A 178 -38.82 2.17 -6.50
N ASN A 179 -37.61 1.58 -6.37
CA ASN A 179 -36.58 1.57 -7.40
C ASN A 179 -36.03 0.16 -7.69
N PHE A 180 -36.24 -0.31 -8.91
CA PHE A 180 -35.68 -1.59 -9.35
C PHE A 180 -34.15 -1.51 -9.51
N CYS A 181 -33.42 -2.46 -8.91
CA CYS A 181 -31.98 -2.63 -9.07
C CYS A 181 -31.55 -2.63 -10.56
N GLY A 182 -30.54 -1.85 -10.92
CA GLY A 182 -30.06 -1.70 -12.30
C GLY A 182 -30.92 -0.78 -13.17
N SER A 183 -32.01 -0.21 -12.65
CA SER A 183 -32.77 0.83 -13.35
C SER A 183 -31.85 2.01 -13.66
N ARG A 184 -31.83 2.43 -14.94
CA ARG A 184 -30.94 3.49 -15.45
C ARG A 184 -29.44 3.22 -15.25
N GLY A 185 -29.05 1.95 -15.03
CA GLY A 185 -27.68 1.54 -14.78
C GLY A 185 -27.21 1.75 -13.34
N ASP A 186 -28.12 2.02 -12.41
CA ASP A 186 -27.78 2.14 -10.99
C ASP A 186 -27.72 0.76 -10.33
N GLU A 187 -26.50 0.30 -10.07
CA GLU A 187 -26.20 -0.94 -9.37
C GLU A 187 -25.73 -0.67 -7.93
N SER A 188 -26.00 0.50 -7.36
CA SER A 188 -25.58 0.82 -6.00
C SER A 188 -26.32 -0.05 -4.97
N GLU A 189 -25.67 -0.26 -3.83
CA GLU A 189 -26.24 -1.05 -2.74
C GLU A 189 -27.49 -0.39 -2.15
N GLU A 190 -27.54 0.94 -2.12
CA GLU A 190 -28.68 1.70 -1.60
C GLU A 190 -29.94 1.47 -2.44
N THR A 191 -29.78 1.32 -3.75
CA THR A 191 -30.90 1.05 -4.67
C THR A 191 -31.24 -0.43 -4.71
N CYS A 192 -30.23 -1.29 -4.79
CA CYS A 192 -30.42 -2.73 -5.00
C CYS A 192 -30.69 -3.53 -3.71
N GLY A 193 -30.30 -3.01 -2.54
CA GLY A 193 -30.18 -3.78 -1.31
C GLY A 193 -28.95 -4.71 -1.31
N THR A 194 -28.48 -5.07 -0.12
CA THR A 194 -27.22 -5.82 0.10
C THR A 194 -27.21 -7.17 -0.62
N SER A 195 -28.33 -7.91 -0.63
CA SER A 195 -28.34 -9.24 -1.27
C SER A 195 -28.10 -9.15 -2.77
N ALA A 196 -28.86 -8.29 -3.47
CA ALA A 196 -28.73 -8.15 -4.91
C ALA A 196 -27.40 -7.46 -5.29
N PHE A 197 -26.95 -6.50 -4.49
CA PHE A 197 -25.63 -5.90 -4.64
C PHE A 197 -24.53 -6.94 -4.52
N CYS A 198 -24.54 -7.79 -3.49
CA CYS A 198 -23.54 -8.84 -3.35
C CYS A 198 -23.62 -9.91 -4.46
N ASP A 199 -24.80 -10.15 -5.04
CA ASP A 199 -24.98 -11.06 -6.18
C ASP A 199 -24.30 -10.57 -7.47
N LEU A 200 -23.98 -9.27 -7.57
CA LEU A 200 -23.18 -8.70 -8.67
C LEU A 200 -21.76 -9.25 -8.73
N PHE A 201 -21.28 -9.88 -7.66
CA PHE A 201 -19.94 -10.46 -7.53
C PHE A 201 -19.97 -12.00 -7.59
N VAL A 202 -21.03 -12.59 -8.16
CA VAL A 202 -21.07 -14.03 -8.49
C VAL A 202 -20.20 -14.29 -9.71
N GLY A 203 -19.33 -15.31 -9.63
CA GLY A 203 -18.54 -15.81 -10.76
C GLY A 203 -17.16 -15.18 -10.86
N GLU A 204 -17.06 -13.85 -10.84
CA GLU A 204 -15.77 -13.14 -10.90
C GLU A 204 -15.69 -12.02 -9.85
N LYS A 205 -14.52 -11.94 -9.23
CA LYS A 205 -14.13 -10.87 -8.32
C LYS A 205 -13.95 -9.59 -9.14
N ARG A 206 -14.64 -8.52 -8.76
CA ARG A 206 -14.59 -7.23 -9.46
C ARG A 206 -14.78 -6.06 -8.50
N GLN A 207 -14.32 -4.90 -8.92
CA GLN A 207 -14.75 -3.63 -8.34
C GLN A 207 -16.05 -3.20 -9.03
N ALA A 208 -17.16 -3.10 -8.27
CA ALA A 208 -18.38 -2.50 -8.79
C ALA A 208 -18.22 -0.97 -8.87
N LEU A 209 -18.91 -0.34 -9.82
CA LEU A 209 -18.89 1.12 -9.96
C LEU A 209 -19.35 1.77 -8.64
N GLY A 210 -18.52 2.65 -8.07
CA GLY A 210 -18.81 3.33 -6.81
C GLY A 210 -18.43 2.56 -5.53
N SER A 211 -18.04 1.29 -5.64
CA SER A 211 -17.46 0.55 -4.51
C SER A 211 -15.96 0.80 -4.45
N PRO A 212 -15.40 1.24 -3.31
CA PRO A 212 -13.95 1.35 -3.13
C PRO A 212 -13.31 0.00 -2.82
N TYR A 213 -14.02 -1.12 -3.06
CA TYR A 213 -13.56 -2.43 -2.64
C TYR A 213 -13.64 -3.45 -3.77
N ILE A 214 -12.74 -4.43 -3.70
CA ILE A 214 -12.68 -5.54 -4.65
C ILE A 214 -13.15 -6.81 -3.95
N TRP A 215 -14.40 -7.20 -4.23
CA TRP A 215 -15.09 -8.24 -3.48
C TRP A 215 -15.36 -9.50 -4.33
N SER A 216 -15.42 -10.64 -3.64
CA SER A 216 -16.26 -11.76 -4.07
C SER A 216 -17.62 -11.64 -3.41
N ARG A 217 -18.65 -12.34 -3.91
CA ARG A 217 -19.96 -12.38 -3.25
C ARG A 217 -19.87 -12.74 -1.76
N GLN A 218 -19.06 -13.75 -1.42
CA GLN A 218 -18.96 -14.20 -0.04
C GLN A 218 -18.30 -13.14 0.84
N ASN A 219 -17.26 -12.45 0.35
CA ASN A 219 -16.61 -11.38 1.08
C ASN A 219 -17.54 -10.18 1.28
N CYS A 220 -18.31 -9.83 0.24
CA CYS A 220 -19.36 -8.82 0.33
C CYS A 220 -20.34 -9.14 1.45
N LEU A 221 -20.92 -10.34 1.47
CA LEU A 221 -21.87 -10.74 2.52
C LEU A 221 -21.23 -10.81 3.91
N ASN A 222 -19.99 -11.29 4.02
CA ASN A 222 -19.29 -11.38 5.30
C ASN A 222 -18.92 -10.01 5.88
N ALA A 223 -18.77 -8.99 5.05
CA ALA A 223 -18.52 -7.62 5.50
C ALA A 223 -19.77 -6.98 6.11
N HIS A 224 -20.95 -7.53 5.84
CA HIS A 224 -22.24 -7.03 6.30
C HIS A 224 -22.70 -7.72 7.59
N GLN A 225 -23.52 -7.00 8.34
CA GLN A 225 -24.32 -7.53 9.43
C GLN A 225 -25.29 -8.61 8.90
N GLU A 226 -25.71 -9.52 9.76
CA GLU A 226 -26.72 -10.52 9.40
C GLU A 226 -28.01 -9.84 8.93
N ASN A 227 -28.66 -10.41 7.90
CA ASN A 227 -29.94 -9.90 7.43
C ASN A 227 -30.97 -9.95 8.59
N PRO A 228 -31.48 -8.79 9.04
CA PRO A 228 -32.40 -8.72 10.18
C PRO A 228 -33.77 -9.35 9.91
N ALA A 229 -34.16 -9.54 8.65
CA ALA A 229 -35.38 -10.21 8.21
C ALA A 229 -35.17 -11.72 7.96
N ALA A 230 -33.94 -12.24 8.01
CA ALA A 230 -33.70 -13.67 7.83
C ALA A 230 -34.30 -14.48 9.00
N PRO A 231 -34.99 -15.60 8.72
CA PRO A 231 -35.44 -16.48 9.78
C PRO A 231 -34.23 -17.03 10.53
N ALA A 232 -34.29 -17.01 11.87
CA ALA A 232 -33.20 -17.50 12.73
C ALA A 232 -32.75 -18.90 12.29
N PRO A 233 -31.43 -19.18 12.23
CA PRO A 233 -30.92 -20.45 11.74
C PRO A 233 -31.54 -21.59 12.54
N THR A 234 -32.33 -22.44 11.88
CA THR A 234 -32.93 -23.61 12.51
C THR A 234 -31.80 -24.51 12.99
N SER A 235 -31.64 -24.63 14.31
CA SER A 235 -30.68 -25.56 14.91
C SER A 235 -30.98 -26.96 14.36
N VAL A 236 -30.09 -27.50 13.54
CA VAL A 236 -30.17 -28.90 13.12
C VAL A 236 -29.88 -29.74 14.37
N SER A 237 -30.95 -30.13 15.07
CA SER A 237 -30.89 -31.09 16.17
C SER A 237 -30.37 -32.41 15.61
N ASN A 238 -29.09 -32.68 15.81
CA ASN A 238 -28.49 -34.00 15.63
C ASN A 238 -29.22 -35.03 16.52
N ARG A 239 -30.32 -35.60 16.04
CA ARG A 239 -30.81 -36.88 16.52
C ARG A 239 -30.17 -37.95 15.65
N LEU A 240 -29.17 -38.63 16.21
CA LEU A 240 -28.75 -39.94 15.71
C LEU A 240 -29.98 -40.84 15.56
N PRO A 241 -30.13 -41.59 14.46
CA PRO A 241 -31.12 -42.65 14.41
C PRO A 241 -30.70 -43.77 15.39
N GLU A 242 -31.57 -44.08 16.35
CA GLU A 242 -31.49 -45.32 17.12
C GLU A 242 -31.59 -46.51 16.15
N ASN A 243 -30.50 -47.27 16.05
CA ASN A 243 -30.48 -48.54 15.35
C ASN A 243 -31.49 -49.50 16.00
N ARG A 244 -32.55 -49.85 15.25
CA ARG A 244 -33.33 -51.06 15.43
C ARG A 244 -33.09 -51.99 14.25
N SER A 245 -32.26 -53.01 14.46
CA SER A 245 -32.55 -54.45 14.28
C SER A 245 -31.26 -55.24 14.41
#